data_AF-A0A9Q4IHF7-F1
#
_entry.id   AF-A0A9Q4IHF7-F1
#
_cell.length_a   1.000
_cell.length_b   1.000
_cell.length_c   1.000
_cell.angle_alpha   90.00
_cell.angle_beta   90.00
_cell.angle_gamma   90.00
#
_symmetry.space_group_name_H-M   'P 1'
#
loop_
_entity.id
_entity.type
_entity.pdbx_description
1 polymer ?
#
loop_
_entity_poly.entity_id
_entity_poly.type
_entity_poly.pdbx_seq_one_letter_code
_entity_poly.pdbx_strand_id
1 'polypeptide(L)'
;MTYFMQFDKSMKAIRPSDNTRLRMPTDDGDVEVHVYEAKHRIGGASLVGVPRTAENLAVLGLSADTGKQSPWIIPPFPLLKSAFRKGGPFIRDGKVEHIPSGFDPQKVAVGGDVYRPGPPAYIPYDLKGEIPLNIESVDPTAWDIEMWIGGAGVRPATKEERSYQLIPWTYYPLGFLDLWLEQYRCYHLDLDIPTELSPPDEDIDHDAEETETPTGLKMRKVEIDASTGELEGQHSVYVQVIVDSELDKAIAATGHEANGYFLEGLARYLQSADRIDSNLQLDPEGDGIGVYGDPAHVDKAQATLTKVAESPAEIAELINQAEKAGIEFDD
;
A
#
# COMPACT_ATOMS: atom_id res chain seq x y z
N MET A 1 8.02 14.64 -11.93
CA MET A 1 8.08 15.67 -10.87
C MET A 1 6.85 15.44 -10.01
N THR A 2 6.99 15.42 -8.69
CA THR A 2 5.85 15.37 -7.75
C THR A 2 4.95 16.58 -7.97
N TYR A 3 3.66 16.49 -7.62
CA TYR A 3 2.77 17.64 -7.70
C TYR A 3 2.98 18.56 -6.49
N PHE A 4 2.81 18.02 -5.28
CA PHE A 4 2.97 18.77 -4.02
C PHE A 4 3.92 18.09 -3.04
N MET A 5 3.94 16.75 -3.01
CA MET A 5 4.64 16.02 -1.97
C MET A 5 6.15 16.25 -2.02
N GLN A 6 6.73 16.45 -0.83
CA GLN A 6 8.16 16.43 -0.60
C GLN A 6 8.58 15.13 0.09
N PHE A 7 9.71 14.58 -0.34
CA PHE A 7 10.32 13.37 0.20
C PHE A 7 11.73 13.67 0.67
N ASP A 8 12.09 13.20 1.86
CA ASP A 8 13.41 13.43 2.43
C ASP A 8 13.81 12.28 3.37
N LYS A 9 15.03 11.75 3.22
CA LYS A 9 15.54 10.62 4.02
C LYS A 9 15.56 10.87 5.54
N SER A 10 15.54 12.13 5.97
CA SER A 10 15.46 12.52 7.38
C SER A 10 14.03 12.43 7.95
N MET A 11 13.01 12.34 7.11
CA MET A 11 11.63 12.11 7.54
C MET A 11 11.52 10.75 8.23
N LYS A 12 11.00 10.78 9.45
CA LYS A 12 10.82 9.57 10.25
C LYS A 12 9.59 8.80 9.78
N ALA A 13 9.66 7.48 9.89
CA ALA A 13 8.47 6.65 9.78
C ALA A 13 7.40 7.08 10.80
N ILE A 14 6.15 6.98 10.39
CA ILE A 14 4.99 7.28 11.21
C ILE A 14 4.30 5.96 11.53
N ARG A 15 4.25 5.59 12.80
CA ARG A 15 3.33 4.54 13.26
C ARG A 15 1.90 5.08 13.21
N PRO A 16 1.03 4.64 12.28
CA PRO A 16 -0.32 5.18 12.17
C PRO A 16 -1.11 4.81 13.44
N SER A 17 -1.94 5.73 13.90
CA SER A 17 -2.87 5.47 15.00
C SER A 17 -4.15 6.24 14.75
N ASP A 18 -5.27 5.77 15.31
CA ASP A 18 -6.56 6.39 15.10
C ASP A 18 -6.56 7.88 15.52
N ASN A 19 -7.31 8.67 14.76
CA ASN A 19 -7.48 10.10 14.94
C ASN A 19 -6.14 10.85 15.02
N THR A 20 -5.19 10.53 14.14
CA THR A 20 -3.91 11.24 14.07
C THR A 20 -3.97 12.34 13.02
N ARG A 21 -3.53 13.54 13.40
CA ARG A 21 -3.28 14.64 12.45
C ARG A 21 -1.83 14.60 11.99
N LEU A 22 -1.66 14.66 10.68
CA LEU A 22 -0.38 14.69 9.98
C LEU A 22 -0.25 16.02 9.23
N ARG A 23 0.99 16.45 9.04
CA ARG A 23 1.38 17.47 8.07
C ARG A 23 2.11 16.80 6.92
N MET A 24 1.78 17.20 5.70
CA MET A 24 2.44 16.80 4.48
C MET A 24 3.14 18.03 3.87
N PRO A 25 4.48 18.16 4.01
CA PRO A 25 5.20 19.32 3.51
C PRO A 25 5.13 19.44 1.98
N THR A 26 5.01 20.69 1.52
CA THR A 26 5.01 21.11 0.12
C THR A 26 5.86 22.38 -0.02
N ASP A 27 6.07 22.86 -1.24
CA ASP A 27 6.81 24.12 -1.48
C ASP A 27 6.08 25.35 -0.93
N ASP A 28 4.75 25.30 -0.85
CA ASP A 28 3.88 26.45 -0.47
C ASP A 28 3.35 26.35 0.97
N GLY A 29 3.79 25.35 1.74
CA GLY A 29 3.36 25.10 3.11
C GLY A 29 2.97 23.64 3.36
N ASP A 30 2.36 23.36 4.50
CA ASP A 30 1.98 21.99 4.86
C ASP A 30 0.51 21.74 4.59
N VAL A 31 0.20 20.63 3.90
CA VAL A 31 -1.17 20.13 3.82
C VAL A 31 -1.49 19.31 5.08
N GLU A 32 -2.56 19.68 5.77
CA GLU A 32 -3.12 18.91 6.87
C GLU A 32 -3.82 17.65 6.34
N VAL A 33 -3.38 16.48 6.82
CA VAL A 33 -3.91 15.16 6.45
C VAL A 33 -4.35 14.43 7.73
N HIS A 34 -5.52 13.81 7.69
CA HIS A 34 -6.08 13.07 8.83
C HIS A 34 -6.01 11.57 8.62
N VAL A 35 -5.54 10.84 9.63
CA VAL A 35 -5.72 9.39 9.77
C VAL A 35 -6.88 9.14 10.72
N TYR A 36 -8.01 8.67 10.19
CA TYR A 36 -9.21 8.38 10.98
C TYR A 36 -9.16 6.99 11.61
N GLU A 37 -8.75 6.00 10.82
CA GLU A 37 -8.59 4.61 11.26
C GLU A 37 -7.22 4.09 10.81
N ALA A 38 -6.41 3.57 11.73
CA ALA A 38 -5.06 3.09 11.42
C ALA A 38 -5.02 1.67 10.83
N LYS A 39 -6.08 0.88 11.06
CA LYS A 39 -6.18 -0.53 10.64
C LYS A 39 -7.46 -0.78 9.86
N HIS A 40 -7.69 -0.04 8.78
CA HIS A 40 -8.86 -0.20 7.94
C HIS A 40 -8.86 -1.59 7.26
N ARG A 41 -10.02 -2.27 7.25
CA ARG A 41 -10.29 -3.58 6.61
C ARG A 41 -9.16 -4.61 6.74
N ILE A 42 -9.13 -5.32 7.87
CA ILE A 42 -8.06 -6.30 8.23
C ILE A 42 -6.68 -5.65 8.40
N GLY A 43 -6.55 -4.33 8.23
CA GLY A 43 -5.33 -3.57 8.56
C GLY A 43 -4.32 -3.47 7.42
N GLY A 44 -4.73 -3.68 6.17
CA GLY A 44 -3.87 -3.45 4.99
C GLY A 44 -3.63 -1.96 4.68
N ALA A 45 -4.51 -1.09 5.15
CA ALA A 45 -4.44 0.35 4.89
C ALA A 45 -4.85 1.17 6.12
N SER A 46 -4.53 2.47 6.10
CA SER A 46 -5.14 3.47 6.98
C SER A 46 -6.24 4.22 6.23
N LEU A 47 -7.34 4.52 6.90
CA LEU A 47 -8.40 5.37 6.33
C LEU A 47 -8.02 6.84 6.53
N VAL A 48 -7.63 7.50 5.44
CA VAL A 48 -7.09 8.87 5.47
C VAL A 48 -7.94 9.84 4.68
N GLY A 49 -7.94 11.12 5.04
CA GLY A 49 -8.59 12.16 4.24
C GLY A 49 -7.94 13.53 4.40
N VAL A 50 -8.24 14.43 3.48
CA VAL A 50 -7.76 15.83 3.51
C VAL A 50 -8.96 16.75 3.75
N PRO A 51 -9.08 17.34 4.96
CA PRO A 51 -10.17 18.24 5.27
C PRO A 51 -10.09 19.51 4.43
N ARG A 52 -11.25 20.12 4.17
CA ARG A 52 -11.33 21.42 3.52
C ARG A 52 -11.17 22.55 4.55
N THR A 53 -9.93 22.92 4.83
CA THR A 53 -9.57 24.08 5.67
C THR A 53 -9.12 25.26 4.82
N ALA A 54 -9.15 26.47 5.37
CA ALA A 54 -8.66 27.65 4.66
C ALA A 54 -7.15 27.54 4.39
N GLU A 55 -6.43 26.93 5.33
CA GLU A 55 -5.00 26.66 5.28
C GLU A 55 -4.67 25.68 4.15
N ASN A 56 -5.37 24.54 4.07
CA ASN A 56 -5.14 23.58 2.98
C ASN A 56 -5.47 24.19 1.61
N LEU A 57 -6.54 24.97 1.50
CA LEU A 57 -6.86 25.66 0.24
C LEU A 57 -5.78 26.67 -0.15
N ALA A 58 -5.23 27.41 0.82
CA ALA A 58 -4.16 28.36 0.57
C ALA A 58 -2.88 27.68 0.07
N VAL A 59 -2.50 26.52 0.65
CA VAL A 59 -1.36 25.72 0.17
C VAL A 59 -1.56 25.25 -1.27
N LEU A 60 -2.79 24.96 -1.68
CA LEU A 60 -3.13 24.62 -3.08
C LEU A 60 -3.27 25.86 -3.99
N GLY A 61 -3.01 27.08 -3.50
CA GLY A 61 -3.19 28.31 -4.26
C GLY A 61 -4.66 28.65 -4.57
N LEU A 62 -5.60 28.15 -3.76
CA LEU A 62 -7.04 28.32 -3.95
C LEU A 62 -7.62 29.36 -2.99
N SER A 63 -8.69 30.04 -3.43
CA SER A 63 -9.51 30.91 -2.58
C SER A 63 -10.25 30.09 -1.49
N ALA A 64 -10.51 30.69 -0.33
CA ALA A 64 -11.39 30.09 0.68
C ALA A 64 -12.85 29.93 0.18
N ASP A 65 -13.26 30.75 -0.78
CA ASP A 65 -14.56 30.70 -1.44
C ASP A 65 -14.40 30.17 -2.89
N THR A 66 -14.48 28.86 -3.05
CA THR A 66 -14.52 28.15 -4.35
C THR A 66 -15.95 27.73 -4.80
N GLY A 67 -17.04 28.27 -4.22
CA GLY A 67 -18.43 27.80 -4.47
C GLY A 67 -19.06 26.78 -3.48
N LYS A 68 -19.94 25.88 -3.93
CA LYS A 68 -20.59 24.87 -3.07
C LYS A 68 -19.61 23.74 -2.79
N GLN A 69 -19.29 23.47 -1.52
CA GLN A 69 -18.16 22.60 -1.23
C GLN A 69 -18.46 21.56 -0.17
N SER A 70 -18.11 20.33 -0.52
CA SER A 70 -17.83 19.28 0.44
C SER A 70 -16.94 19.78 1.58
N PRO A 71 -17.10 19.21 2.77
CA PRO A 71 -16.19 19.43 3.89
C PRO A 71 -14.78 18.84 3.65
N TRP A 72 -14.54 18.24 2.48
CA TRP A 72 -13.33 17.54 2.10
C TRP A 72 -12.71 18.15 0.84
N ILE A 73 -11.38 18.24 0.82
CA ILE A 73 -10.60 18.33 -0.44
C ILE A 73 -10.51 16.92 -1.02
N ILE A 74 -10.11 15.97 -0.17
CA ILE A 74 -10.09 14.54 -0.47
C ILE A 74 -10.89 13.83 0.63
N PRO A 75 -12.03 13.19 0.30
CA PRO A 75 -12.79 12.46 1.31
C PRO A 75 -11.99 11.25 1.84
N PRO A 76 -12.44 10.59 2.92
CA PRO A 76 -11.76 9.42 3.46
C PRO A 76 -11.54 8.30 2.43
N PHE A 77 -10.32 7.77 2.33
CA PHE A 77 -9.96 6.65 1.45
C PHE A 77 -8.89 5.73 2.08
N PRO A 78 -8.79 4.46 1.65
CA PRO A 78 -7.77 3.55 2.16
C PRO A 78 -6.40 3.84 1.52
N LEU A 79 -5.47 4.40 2.29
CA LEU A 79 -4.08 4.61 1.90
C LEU A 79 -3.20 3.48 2.45
N LEU A 80 -2.41 2.85 1.58
CA LEU A 80 -1.50 1.75 1.96
C LEU A 80 -0.53 2.17 3.07
N LYS A 81 -0.19 1.23 3.96
CA LYS A 81 0.68 1.51 5.12
C LYS A 81 2.10 1.94 4.73
N SER A 82 2.55 1.53 3.56
CA SER A 82 3.82 1.91 2.96
C SER A 82 3.99 3.43 2.79
N ALA A 83 2.88 4.17 2.66
CA ALA A 83 2.88 5.63 2.64
C ALA A 83 3.43 6.29 3.92
N PHE A 84 3.51 5.56 5.03
CA PHE A 84 3.96 6.05 6.33
C PHE A 84 5.39 5.63 6.68
N ARG A 85 6.12 5.02 5.75
CA ARG A 85 7.51 4.59 5.94
C ARG A 85 8.45 5.79 6.11
N LYS A 86 9.65 5.50 6.61
CA LYS A 86 10.77 6.43 6.68
C LYS A 86 11.08 6.98 5.29
N GLY A 87 11.36 8.27 5.19
CA GLY A 87 11.53 8.93 3.89
C GLY A 87 10.24 9.41 3.23
N GLY A 88 9.08 8.96 3.72
CA GLY A 88 7.76 9.39 3.25
C GLY A 88 7.45 10.86 3.55
N PRO A 89 6.29 11.36 3.08
CA PRO A 89 6.01 12.79 3.06
C PRO A 89 5.32 13.28 4.33
N PHE A 90 5.14 12.44 5.35
CA PHE A 90 4.32 12.78 6.52
C PHE A 90 5.13 13.08 7.77
N ILE A 91 4.68 14.12 8.47
CA ILE A 91 5.15 14.46 9.81
C ILE A 91 3.96 14.39 10.78
N ARG A 92 4.16 13.74 11.93
CA ARG A 92 3.14 13.72 12.98
C ARG A 92 2.97 15.11 13.58
N ASP A 93 1.75 15.62 13.59
CA ASP A 93 1.45 16.96 14.10
C ASP A 93 0.56 16.95 15.35
N GLY A 94 -0.33 15.94 15.48
CA GLY A 94 -1.15 15.85 16.68
C GLY A 94 -2.31 14.86 16.58
N LYS A 95 -3.41 15.20 17.25
CA LYS A 95 -4.68 14.47 17.19
C LYS A 95 -5.69 15.27 16.39
N VAL A 96 -6.59 14.55 15.72
CA VAL A 96 -7.73 15.16 15.04
C VAL A 96 -8.68 15.71 16.11
N GLU A 97 -8.84 17.03 16.14
CA GLU A 97 -9.73 17.70 17.10
C GLU A 97 -11.18 17.74 16.60
N HIS A 98 -11.36 17.86 15.28
CA HIS A 98 -12.65 17.93 14.64
C HIS A 98 -12.67 17.09 13.36
N ILE A 99 -13.62 16.16 13.27
CA ILE A 99 -13.89 15.41 12.05
C ILE A 99 -14.91 16.20 11.23
N PRO A 100 -14.60 16.57 9.98
CA PRO A 100 -15.52 17.32 9.14
C PRO A 100 -16.88 16.61 8.99
N SER A 101 -17.98 17.37 9.16
CA SER A 101 -19.38 16.97 8.90
C SER A 101 -19.93 15.70 9.58
N GLY A 102 -19.38 15.26 10.71
CA GLY A 102 -19.95 14.11 11.42
C GLY A 102 -19.70 12.77 10.72
N PHE A 103 -18.63 12.67 9.93
CA PHE A 103 -18.11 11.39 9.46
C PHE A 103 -17.85 10.46 10.65
N ASP A 104 -18.31 9.22 10.50
CA ASP A 104 -18.12 8.15 11.46
C ASP A 104 -17.39 7.00 10.73
N PRO A 105 -16.14 6.68 11.09
CA PRO A 105 -15.36 5.64 10.41
C PRO A 105 -16.01 4.26 10.54
N GLN A 106 -16.93 4.06 11.49
CA GLN A 106 -17.70 2.83 11.63
C GLN A 106 -18.97 2.80 10.76
N LYS A 107 -19.36 3.95 10.18
CA LYS A 107 -20.52 4.11 9.29
C LYS A 107 -20.06 4.56 7.92
N VAL A 108 -19.33 3.68 7.26
CA VAL A 108 -18.86 3.85 5.89
C VAL A 108 -19.48 2.79 5.00
N ALA A 109 -19.83 3.18 3.79
CA ALA A 109 -20.32 2.29 2.76
C ALA A 109 -19.30 2.24 1.60
N VAL A 110 -19.40 1.20 0.79
CA VAL A 110 -18.49 0.94 -0.34
C VAL A 110 -19.34 0.85 -1.60
N GLY A 111 -19.14 1.76 -2.55
CA GLY A 111 -19.48 1.54 -3.97
C GLY A 111 -18.52 0.55 -4.69
N GLY A 112 -18.87 0.12 -5.90
CA GLY A 112 -18.21 -0.98 -6.63
C GLY A 112 -16.71 -0.84 -6.97
N ASP A 113 -16.20 -1.81 -7.75
CA ASP A 113 -14.79 -2.24 -7.81
C ASP A 113 -13.73 -1.23 -8.30
N VAL A 114 -14.12 -0.08 -8.88
CA VAL A 114 -13.17 0.96 -9.30
C VAL A 114 -13.72 2.32 -8.90
N TYR A 115 -12.84 3.24 -8.48
CA TYR A 115 -13.19 4.56 -7.93
C TYR A 115 -12.37 5.69 -8.51
N ARG A 116 -13.05 6.81 -8.79
CA ARG A 116 -12.42 8.09 -9.13
C ARG A 116 -12.91 9.14 -8.13
N PRO A 117 -12.04 9.97 -7.54
CA PRO A 117 -12.52 11.18 -6.91
C PRO A 117 -12.98 12.13 -8.00
N GLY A 118 -14.29 12.32 -8.12
CA GLY A 118 -14.81 13.53 -8.72
C GLY A 118 -14.83 14.58 -7.62
N PRO A 119 -14.04 15.66 -7.67
CA PRO A 119 -14.16 16.71 -6.67
C PRO A 119 -15.63 17.15 -6.56
N PRO A 120 -16.30 17.12 -5.39
CA PRO A 120 -15.79 16.72 -4.08
C PRO A 120 -16.46 15.50 -3.39
N ALA A 121 -16.74 14.41 -4.12
CA ALA A 121 -17.04 13.09 -3.54
C ALA A 121 -16.53 11.92 -4.42
N TYR A 122 -16.32 10.76 -3.80
CA TYR A 122 -15.91 9.58 -4.56
C TYR A 122 -17.07 9.00 -5.35
N ILE A 123 -16.81 8.65 -6.61
CA ILE A 123 -17.78 8.07 -7.53
C ILE A 123 -17.29 6.66 -7.91
N PRO A 124 -18.12 5.61 -7.75
CA PRO A 124 -17.81 4.28 -8.25
C PRO A 124 -17.95 4.22 -9.78
N TYR A 125 -17.17 3.35 -10.43
CA TYR A 125 -17.12 3.23 -11.89
C TYR A 125 -18.33 2.54 -12.53
N ASP A 126 -19.29 2.01 -11.75
CA ASP A 126 -20.50 1.33 -12.26
C ASP A 126 -21.50 2.27 -12.98
N LEU A 127 -21.11 3.51 -13.22
CA LEU A 127 -21.82 4.41 -14.10
C LEU A 127 -21.82 3.83 -15.52
N LYS A 128 -23.00 3.47 -16.03
CA LYS A 128 -23.19 3.12 -17.45
C LYS A 128 -23.00 4.37 -18.32
N GLY A 129 -21.76 4.77 -18.62
CA GLY A 129 -21.44 5.96 -19.42
C GLY A 129 -20.08 6.58 -19.08
N GLU A 130 -19.80 7.76 -19.64
CA GLU A 130 -18.63 8.55 -19.26
C GLU A 130 -18.73 9.01 -17.79
N ILE A 131 -17.64 8.86 -17.03
CA ILE A 131 -17.58 9.30 -15.63
C ILE A 131 -17.51 10.83 -15.62
N PRO A 132 -18.48 11.52 -15.00
CA PRO A 132 -18.56 12.97 -15.06
C PRO A 132 -17.48 13.60 -14.19
N LEU A 133 -16.91 14.71 -14.69
CA LEU A 133 -15.97 15.54 -13.94
C LEU A 133 -16.66 16.36 -12.82
N ASN A 134 -17.97 16.63 -12.97
CA ASN A 134 -18.76 17.35 -11.98
C ASN A 134 -19.73 16.40 -11.25
N ILE A 135 -19.47 16.17 -9.96
CA ILE A 135 -20.28 15.26 -9.14
C ILE A 135 -21.69 15.74 -8.84
N GLU A 136 -21.97 17.06 -8.93
CA GLU A 136 -23.32 17.59 -8.72
C GLU A 136 -24.33 17.04 -9.75
N SER A 137 -23.84 16.45 -10.85
CA SER A 137 -24.65 15.83 -11.90
C SER A 137 -24.97 14.35 -11.67
N VAL A 138 -24.49 13.76 -10.59
CA VAL A 138 -24.48 12.29 -10.42
C VAL A 138 -25.52 11.83 -9.41
N ASP A 139 -26.43 10.96 -9.86
CA ASP A 139 -27.43 10.30 -9.02
C ASP A 139 -26.94 8.94 -8.51
N PRO A 140 -26.62 8.80 -7.20
CA PRO A 140 -26.13 7.54 -6.64
C PRO A 140 -27.24 6.53 -6.32
N THR A 141 -28.51 6.87 -6.56
CA THR A 141 -29.65 6.04 -6.13
C THR A 141 -29.59 4.63 -6.71
N ALA A 142 -29.08 4.48 -7.94
CA ALA A 142 -28.98 3.21 -8.65
C ALA A 142 -27.65 2.47 -8.45
N TRP A 143 -26.71 3.01 -7.67
CA TRP A 143 -25.38 2.40 -7.49
C TRP A 143 -25.45 1.08 -6.73
N ASP A 144 -24.57 0.17 -7.07
CA ASP A 144 -24.29 -0.94 -6.17
C ASP A 144 -23.49 -0.39 -4.98
N ILE A 145 -24.10 -0.45 -3.80
CA ILE A 145 -23.54 0.08 -2.57
C ILE A 145 -23.64 -1.02 -1.53
N GLU A 146 -22.51 -1.32 -0.94
CA GLU A 146 -22.31 -2.42 -0.04
C GLU A 146 -21.75 -1.97 1.31
N MET A 147 -21.95 -2.81 2.31
CA MET A 147 -21.36 -2.71 3.62
C MET A 147 -20.34 -3.82 3.79
N TRP A 148 -19.16 -3.47 4.25
CA TRP A 148 -18.16 -4.45 4.66
C TRP A 148 -18.62 -5.14 5.96
N ILE A 149 -18.51 -6.47 6.02
CA ILE A 149 -19.00 -7.28 7.15
C ILE A 149 -17.90 -8.12 7.83
N GLY A 150 -16.63 -7.91 7.46
CA GLY A 150 -15.49 -8.62 8.05
C GLY A 150 -14.76 -9.51 7.04
N GLY A 151 -13.45 -9.67 7.23
CA GLY A 151 -12.60 -10.38 6.28
C GLY A 151 -12.67 -9.71 4.90
N ALA A 152 -12.89 -10.51 3.86
CA ALA A 152 -13.12 -10.02 2.49
C ALA A 152 -14.62 -9.95 2.12
N GLY A 153 -15.53 -10.05 3.11
CA GLY A 153 -16.97 -10.14 2.86
C GLY A 153 -17.66 -8.78 2.76
N VAL A 154 -18.59 -8.69 1.80
CA VAL A 154 -19.50 -7.57 1.60
C VAL A 154 -20.95 -8.03 1.61
N ARG A 155 -21.87 -7.11 1.87
CA ARG A 155 -23.32 -7.30 1.68
C ARG A 155 -23.94 -6.05 1.09
N PRO A 156 -25.10 -6.14 0.43
CA PRO A 156 -25.86 -4.95 0.03
C PRO A 156 -26.14 -4.02 1.22
N ALA A 157 -25.97 -2.72 0.99
CA ALA A 157 -26.32 -1.69 1.96
C ALA A 157 -27.84 -1.57 2.11
N THR A 158 -28.30 -1.43 3.35
CA THR A 158 -29.71 -1.12 3.63
C THR A 158 -30.06 0.31 3.18
N LYS A 159 -31.35 0.63 3.15
CA LYS A 159 -31.82 1.98 2.76
C LYS A 159 -31.18 3.10 3.59
N GLU A 160 -30.94 2.86 4.88
CA GLU A 160 -30.28 3.81 5.78
C GLU A 160 -28.77 3.91 5.46
N GLU A 161 -28.10 2.76 5.31
CA GLU A 161 -26.65 2.71 5.08
C GLU A 161 -26.23 3.30 3.73
N ARG A 162 -27.14 3.37 2.75
CA ARG A 162 -26.89 4.05 1.47
C ARG A 162 -26.68 5.56 1.59
N SER A 163 -26.94 6.17 2.76
CA SER A 163 -26.59 7.57 3.04
C SER A 163 -25.25 7.73 3.78
N TYR A 164 -24.54 6.65 4.07
CA TYR A 164 -23.23 6.71 4.70
C TYR A 164 -22.17 7.26 3.76
N GLN A 165 -21.04 7.72 4.32
CA GLN A 165 -19.92 8.18 3.52
C GLN A 165 -19.40 7.01 2.68
N LEU A 166 -19.36 7.20 1.36
CA LEU A 166 -18.76 6.25 0.44
C LEU A 166 -17.24 6.36 0.49
N ILE A 167 -16.59 5.20 0.60
CA ILE A 167 -15.13 5.05 0.55
C ILE A 167 -14.76 3.94 -0.44
N PRO A 168 -13.60 4.01 -1.10
CA PRO A 168 -13.16 2.99 -2.04
C PRO A 168 -13.09 1.56 -1.49
N TRP A 169 -13.29 0.53 -2.33
CA TRP A 169 -12.99 -0.87 -2.00
C TRP A 169 -11.47 -1.11 -1.95
N THR A 170 -10.78 -0.60 -2.98
CA THR A 170 -9.35 -0.80 -3.24
C THR A 170 -8.46 -0.02 -2.27
N TYR A 171 -7.24 -0.52 -2.06
CA TYR A 171 -6.17 0.21 -1.38
C TYR A 171 -5.34 1.02 -2.37
N TYR A 172 -4.98 2.25 -1.99
CA TYR A 172 -4.27 3.17 -2.87
C TYR A 172 -2.82 3.37 -2.41
N PRO A 173 -1.85 3.36 -3.34
CA PRO A 173 -0.50 3.84 -3.06
C PRO A 173 -0.50 5.37 -2.88
N LEU A 174 0.60 5.87 -2.32
CA LEU A 174 0.75 7.28 -1.95
C LEU A 174 0.59 8.25 -3.13
N GLY A 175 1.00 7.89 -4.34
CA GLY A 175 0.88 8.75 -5.52
C GLY A 175 -0.55 9.24 -5.82
N PHE A 176 -1.58 8.49 -5.41
CA PHE A 176 -2.97 8.92 -5.59
C PHE A 176 -3.35 10.11 -4.72
N LEU A 177 -2.76 10.23 -3.53
CA LEU A 177 -2.98 11.40 -2.67
C LEU A 177 -2.55 12.68 -3.40
N ASP A 178 -1.35 12.68 -4.00
CA ASP A 178 -0.81 13.84 -4.72
C ASP A 178 -1.63 14.15 -5.98
N LEU A 179 -1.95 13.10 -6.75
CA LEU A 179 -2.78 13.24 -7.94
C LEU A 179 -4.12 13.88 -7.60
N TRP A 180 -4.77 13.45 -6.53
CA TRP A 180 -6.11 13.97 -6.18
C TRP A 180 -6.05 15.41 -5.64
N LEU A 181 -4.98 15.79 -4.95
CA LEU A 181 -4.74 17.19 -4.60
C LEU A 181 -4.60 18.05 -5.86
N GLU A 182 -3.86 17.56 -6.86
CA GLU A 182 -3.66 18.30 -8.12
C GLU A 182 -4.93 18.36 -8.95
N GLN A 183 -5.68 17.26 -9.04
CA GLN A 183 -6.97 17.24 -9.71
C GLN A 183 -7.95 18.23 -9.05
N TYR A 184 -7.98 18.31 -7.72
CA TYR A 184 -8.79 19.28 -7.00
C TYR A 184 -8.36 20.72 -7.31
N ARG A 185 -7.04 20.99 -7.33
CA ARG A 185 -6.48 22.30 -7.68
C ARG A 185 -6.83 22.69 -9.11
N CYS A 186 -6.52 21.84 -10.10
CA CYS A 186 -6.78 22.10 -11.51
C CYS A 186 -8.26 22.32 -11.79
N TYR A 187 -9.15 21.52 -11.16
CA TYR A 187 -10.59 21.69 -11.29
C TYR A 187 -11.05 23.09 -10.86
N HIS A 188 -10.56 23.59 -9.72
CA HIS A 188 -10.95 24.91 -9.23
C HIS A 188 -10.27 26.08 -9.94
N LEU A 189 -9.16 25.85 -10.62
CA LEU A 189 -8.45 26.85 -11.42
C LEU A 189 -8.79 26.82 -12.91
N ASP A 190 -9.71 25.94 -13.34
CA ASP A 190 -10.07 25.73 -14.76
C ASP A 190 -8.84 25.38 -15.62
N LEU A 191 -8.00 24.48 -15.10
CA LEU A 191 -6.81 23.95 -15.76
C LEU A 191 -7.03 22.51 -16.23
N ASP A 192 -6.17 22.03 -17.12
CA ASP A 192 -6.15 20.62 -17.53
C ASP A 192 -5.95 19.71 -16.32
N ILE A 193 -6.86 18.74 -16.16
CA ILE A 193 -6.89 17.82 -15.02
C ILE A 193 -5.99 16.61 -15.34
N PRO A 194 -4.91 16.38 -14.58
CA PRO A 194 -4.02 15.26 -14.84
C PRO A 194 -4.69 13.91 -14.51
N THR A 195 -4.20 12.85 -15.16
CA THR A 195 -4.69 11.47 -14.96
C THR A 195 -3.59 10.50 -14.56
N GLU A 196 -2.33 10.93 -14.58
CA GLU A 196 -1.16 10.11 -14.29
C GLU A 196 -0.69 10.35 -12.85
N LEU A 197 -0.16 9.30 -12.21
CA LEU A 197 0.47 9.45 -10.90
C LEU A 197 1.75 10.29 -11.04
N SER A 198 2.04 11.09 -10.02
CA SER A 198 3.33 11.73 -9.95
C SER A 198 4.36 10.79 -9.32
N PRO A 199 5.60 10.73 -9.83
CA PRO A 199 6.62 9.90 -9.25
C PRO A 199 6.92 10.27 -7.79
N PRO A 200 7.27 9.29 -6.94
CA PRO A 200 7.39 7.89 -7.29
C PRO A 200 6.00 7.22 -7.35
N ASP A 201 5.79 6.46 -8.41
CA ASP A 201 4.55 5.69 -8.63
C ASP A 201 4.46 4.51 -7.66
N GLU A 202 5.60 4.14 -7.08
CA GLU A 202 5.80 3.10 -6.06
C GLU A 202 6.23 3.70 -4.73
N ASP A 203 6.08 2.93 -3.66
CA ASP A 203 6.47 3.37 -2.33
C ASP A 203 7.99 3.50 -2.19
N ILE A 204 8.43 4.62 -1.62
CA ILE A 204 9.84 4.90 -1.41
C ILE A 204 10.37 4.04 -0.26
N ASP A 205 11.40 3.25 -0.55
CA ASP A 205 12.22 2.60 0.47
C ASP A 205 13.67 3.06 0.32
N HIS A 206 14.00 4.16 1.01
CA HIS A 206 15.30 4.82 0.85
C HIS A 206 16.49 4.02 1.42
N ASP A 207 16.21 3.01 2.23
CA ASP A 207 17.19 2.19 2.94
C ASP A 207 17.18 0.73 2.44
N ALA A 208 16.43 0.43 1.37
CA ALA A 208 16.44 -0.89 0.76
C ALA A 208 17.82 -1.24 0.19
N GLU A 209 18.35 -2.38 0.62
CA GLU A 209 19.53 -3.00 0.04
C GLU A 209 19.07 -4.00 -1.03
N GLU A 210 19.35 -3.70 -2.30
CA GLU A 210 19.10 -4.62 -3.41
C GLU A 210 20.37 -5.37 -3.79
N THR A 211 20.23 -6.68 -3.93
CA THR A 211 21.31 -7.57 -4.37
C THR A 211 20.78 -8.55 -5.40
N GLU A 212 21.64 -8.94 -6.34
CA GLU A 212 21.31 -9.91 -7.37
C GLU A 212 22.49 -10.88 -7.54
N THR A 213 22.22 -12.19 -7.53
CA THR A 213 23.25 -13.18 -7.82
C THR A 213 23.47 -13.31 -9.33
N PRO A 214 24.66 -13.71 -9.80
CA PRO A 214 24.90 -13.94 -11.23
C PRO A 214 23.95 -14.95 -11.88
N THR A 215 23.39 -15.86 -11.08
CA THR A 215 22.47 -16.91 -11.50
C THR A 215 21.01 -16.45 -11.56
N GLY A 216 20.67 -15.26 -11.04
CA GLY A 216 19.36 -14.65 -11.15
C GLY A 216 18.46 -14.72 -9.92
N LEU A 217 19.03 -14.83 -8.71
CA LEU A 217 18.28 -14.55 -7.47
C LEU A 217 18.35 -13.05 -7.17
N LYS A 218 17.22 -12.36 -7.20
CA LYS A 218 17.12 -10.96 -6.76
C LYS A 218 16.57 -10.91 -5.35
N MET A 219 17.19 -10.09 -4.51
CA MET A 219 16.80 -9.89 -3.12
C MET A 219 16.72 -8.40 -2.80
N ARG A 220 15.73 -8.02 -2.02
CA ARG A 220 15.57 -6.67 -1.47
C ARG A 220 15.41 -6.75 0.04
N LYS A 221 16.41 -6.29 0.78
CA LYS A 221 16.38 -6.25 2.24
C LYS A 221 16.03 -4.87 2.76
N VAL A 222 15.16 -4.82 3.75
CA VAL A 222 14.68 -3.57 4.38
C VAL A 222 14.63 -3.73 5.90
N GLU A 223 15.02 -2.68 6.63
CA GLU A 223 14.71 -2.56 8.06
C GLU A 223 13.24 -2.16 8.18
N ILE A 224 12.46 -2.94 8.92
CA ILE A 224 11.06 -2.67 9.12
C ILE A 224 10.91 -1.55 10.14
N ASP A 225 10.46 -0.40 9.65
CA ASP A 225 10.28 0.79 10.47
C ASP A 225 8.96 0.80 11.27
N ALA A 226 8.79 1.87 12.04
CA ALA A 226 7.64 2.08 12.93
C ALA A 226 6.27 2.06 12.22
N SER A 227 6.19 2.23 10.89
CA SER A 227 4.95 2.22 10.12
C SER A 227 4.17 0.91 10.22
N THR A 228 4.88 -0.19 10.46
CA THR A 228 4.31 -1.54 10.57
C THR A 228 3.90 -1.91 12.00
N GLY A 229 4.24 -1.07 12.99
CA GLY A 229 3.81 -1.22 14.38
C GLY A 229 4.54 -2.32 15.14
N GLU A 230 4.02 -3.55 15.12
CA GLU A 230 4.56 -4.67 15.92
C GLU A 230 5.80 -5.31 15.30
N LEU A 231 6.04 -5.06 14.01
CA LEU A 231 7.23 -5.52 13.28
C LEU A 231 8.37 -4.50 13.33
N GLU A 232 8.20 -3.36 14.01
CA GLU A 232 9.25 -2.34 14.14
C GLU A 232 10.55 -2.95 14.68
N GLY A 233 11.67 -2.69 13.99
CA GLY A 233 13.00 -3.19 14.34
C GLY A 233 13.30 -4.60 13.86
N GLN A 234 12.35 -5.29 13.23
CA GLN A 234 12.63 -6.51 12.47
C GLN A 234 13.24 -6.16 11.11
N HIS A 235 13.89 -7.12 10.46
CA HIS A 235 14.28 -6.99 9.06
C HIS A 235 13.34 -7.83 8.19
N SER A 236 13.19 -7.43 6.93
CA SER A 236 12.58 -8.25 5.88
C SER A 236 13.56 -8.39 4.72
N VAL A 237 13.62 -9.56 4.12
CA VAL A 237 14.21 -9.77 2.79
C VAL A 237 13.14 -10.33 1.87
N TYR A 238 12.80 -9.59 0.82
CA TYR A 238 12.02 -10.10 -0.29
C TYR A 238 12.95 -10.81 -1.26
N VAL A 239 12.56 -12.00 -1.70
CA VAL A 239 13.37 -12.88 -2.55
C VAL A 239 12.55 -13.28 -3.75
N GLN A 240 13.10 -13.08 -4.95
CA GLN A 240 12.47 -13.47 -6.21
C GLN A 240 13.51 -14.10 -7.14
N VAL A 241 13.07 -15.02 -7.99
CA VAL A 241 13.90 -15.58 -9.06
C VAL A 241 13.58 -14.84 -10.36
N ILE A 242 14.61 -14.37 -11.06
CA ILE A 242 14.44 -13.70 -12.34
C ILE A 242 14.03 -14.72 -13.39
N VAL A 243 12.90 -14.47 -14.06
CA VAL A 243 12.40 -15.29 -15.17
C VAL A 243 13.48 -15.46 -16.25
N ASP A 244 13.61 -16.68 -16.78
CA ASP A 244 14.59 -17.08 -17.79
C ASP A 244 16.07 -17.03 -17.32
N SER A 245 16.33 -16.80 -16.04
CA SER A 245 17.69 -16.86 -15.48
C SER A 245 18.25 -18.28 -15.42
N GLU A 246 19.54 -18.42 -15.08
CA GLU A 246 20.15 -19.75 -14.89
C GLU A 246 19.51 -20.50 -13.73
N LEU A 247 19.15 -19.79 -12.66
CA LEU A 247 18.48 -20.33 -11.50
C LEU A 247 17.05 -20.79 -11.85
N ASP A 248 16.29 -19.95 -12.56
CA ASP A 248 14.93 -20.29 -13.02
C ASP A 248 14.93 -21.57 -13.86
N LYS A 249 15.85 -21.66 -14.83
CA LYS A 249 16.01 -22.86 -15.67
C LYS A 249 16.40 -24.10 -14.87
N ALA A 250 17.20 -23.93 -13.82
CA ALA A 250 17.59 -25.03 -12.95
C ALA A 250 16.41 -25.55 -12.11
N ILE A 251 15.56 -24.65 -11.61
CA ILE A 251 14.31 -24.99 -10.91
C ILE A 251 13.34 -25.67 -11.88
N ALA A 252 13.12 -25.10 -13.07
CA ALA A 252 12.28 -25.69 -14.11
C ALA A 252 12.74 -27.10 -14.55
N ALA A 253 14.05 -27.36 -14.56
CA ALA A 253 14.60 -28.68 -14.87
C ALA A 253 14.26 -29.75 -13.81
N THR A 254 13.85 -29.36 -12.61
CA THR A 254 13.33 -30.26 -11.56
C THR A 254 11.82 -30.48 -11.65
N GLY A 255 11.13 -29.76 -12.54
CA GLY A 255 9.68 -29.87 -12.73
C GLY A 255 8.85 -28.83 -11.98
N HIS A 256 9.49 -27.82 -11.37
CA HIS A 256 8.84 -26.77 -10.59
C HIS A 256 8.90 -25.39 -11.26
N GLU A 257 8.02 -24.49 -10.85
CA GLU A 257 8.03 -23.07 -11.23
C GLU A 257 8.59 -22.20 -10.10
N ALA A 258 9.46 -21.24 -10.42
CA ALA A 258 10.09 -20.37 -9.44
C ALA A 258 9.17 -19.22 -9.00
N ASN A 259 8.05 -19.57 -8.34
CA ASN A 259 7.07 -18.62 -7.80
C ASN A 259 7.22 -18.45 -6.26
N GLY A 260 6.39 -17.60 -5.66
CA GLY A 260 6.42 -17.34 -4.22
C GLY A 260 6.14 -18.54 -3.31
N TYR A 261 5.20 -19.41 -3.67
CA TYR A 261 4.84 -20.61 -2.91
C TYR A 261 5.90 -21.71 -3.03
N PHE A 262 6.52 -21.86 -4.20
CA PHE A 262 7.69 -22.70 -4.38
C PHE A 262 8.82 -22.25 -3.44
N LEU A 263 9.11 -20.95 -3.41
CA LEU A 263 10.14 -20.38 -2.54
C LEU A 263 9.79 -20.54 -1.05
N GLU A 264 8.50 -20.52 -0.70
CA GLU A 264 8.02 -20.84 0.65
C GLU A 264 8.31 -22.29 1.02
N GLY A 265 7.98 -23.25 0.14
CA GLY A 265 8.30 -24.67 0.34
C GLY A 265 9.79 -24.87 0.57
N LEU A 266 10.63 -24.18 -0.20
CA LEU A 266 12.08 -24.24 -0.06
C LEU A 266 12.54 -23.65 1.28
N ALA A 267 12.01 -22.49 1.67
CA ALA A 267 12.33 -21.87 2.95
C ALA A 267 11.87 -22.73 4.14
N ARG A 268 10.69 -23.35 4.07
CA ARG A 268 10.18 -24.30 5.08
C ARG A 268 11.09 -25.51 5.22
N TYR A 269 11.59 -26.05 4.10
CA TYR A 269 12.60 -27.10 4.14
C TYR A 269 13.87 -26.64 4.85
N LEU A 270 14.40 -25.46 4.49
CA LEU A 270 15.58 -24.88 5.11
C LEU A 270 15.40 -24.63 6.62
N GLN A 271 14.20 -24.26 7.07
CA GLN A 271 13.85 -24.18 8.50
C GLN A 271 13.89 -25.56 9.16
N SER A 272 13.27 -26.58 8.54
CA SER A 272 13.26 -27.95 9.07
C SER A 272 14.66 -28.58 9.17
N ALA A 273 15.57 -28.16 8.28
CA ALA A 273 16.96 -28.59 8.22
C ALA A 273 17.91 -27.72 9.08
N ASP A 274 17.38 -26.78 9.88
CA ASP A 274 18.14 -25.83 10.72
C ASP A 274 19.17 -24.97 9.94
N ARG A 275 18.92 -24.78 8.64
CA ARG A 275 19.74 -23.92 7.77
C ARG A 275 19.36 -22.45 7.93
N ILE A 276 18.08 -22.17 8.15
CA ILE A 276 17.57 -20.84 8.52
C ILE A 276 16.71 -20.95 9.79
N ASP A 277 16.52 -19.84 10.51
CA ASP A 277 15.82 -19.85 11.80
C ASP A 277 14.32 -20.17 11.64
N SER A 278 13.82 -21.09 12.44
CA SER A 278 12.42 -21.55 12.41
C SER A 278 11.38 -20.52 12.88
N ASN A 279 11.81 -19.43 13.53
CA ASN A 279 10.93 -18.33 13.94
C ASN A 279 10.79 -17.24 12.87
N LEU A 280 11.53 -17.33 11.76
CA LEU A 280 11.31 -16.44 10.62
C LEU A 280 9.91 -16.66 10.05
N GLN A 281 9.21 -15.56 9.81
CA GLN A 281 7.92 -15.56 9.14
C GLN A 281 8.16 -15.57 7.64
N LEU A 282 7.32 -16.34 6.94
CA LEU A 282 7.37 -16.56 5.51
C LEU A 282 6.03 -16.08 4.93
N ASP A 283 6.08 -15.18 3.95
CA ASP A 283 4.91 -14.59 3.30
C ASP A 283 5.08 -14.70 1.78
N PRO A 284 4.50 -15.74 1.15
CA PRO A 284 4.58 -15.91 -0.30
C PRO A 284 3.69 -14.88 -1.03
N GLU A 285 4.24 -14.23 -2.05
CA GLU A 285 3.54 -13.26 -2.89
C GLU A 285 3.83 -13.60 -4.36
N GLY A 286 2.82 -13.86 -5.21
CA GLY A 286 2.98 -13.96 -6.67
C GLY A 286 4.28 -14.62 -7.18
N ASP A 287 5.30 -13.80 -7.43
CA ASP A 287 6.61 -14.13 -8.00
C ASP A 287 7.77 -14.31 -6.99
N GLY A 288 7.52 -14.14 -5.68
CA GLY A 288 8.55 -14.11 -4.66
C GLY A 288 8.05 -14.41 -3.24
N ILE A 289 8.96 -14.28 -2.29
CA ILE A 289 8.66 -14.52 -0.87
C ILE A 289 9.26 -13.42 0.00
N GLY A 290 8.45 -12.91 0.93
CA GLY A 290 8.92 -12.12 2.06
C GLY A 290 9.39 -13.02 3.19
N VAL A 291 10.63 -12.82 3.66
CA VAL A 291 11.16 -13.48 4.86
C VAL A 291 11.51 -12.42 5.90
N TYR A 292 10.86 -12.43 7.06
CA TYR A 292 11.05 -11.40 8.06
C TYR A 292 11.11 -11.91 9.50
N GLY A 293 11.82 -11.15 10.34
CA GLY A 293 12.07 -11.51 11.74
C GLY A 293 13.26 -10.76 12.34
N ASP A 294 13.91 -11.38 13.33
CA ASP A 294 15.12 -10.81 13.95
C ASP A 294 16.22 -10.51 12.91
N PRO A 295 16.87 -9.33 12.97
CA PRO A 295 17.89 -8.93 12.00
C PRO A 295 18.98 -9.98 11.75
N ALA A 296 19.51 -10.62 12.80
CA ALA A 296 20.59 -11.59 12.66
C ALA A 296 20.10 -12.88 11.98
N HIS A 297 18.84 -13.25 12.19
CA HIS A 297 18.23 -14.41 11.55
C HIS A 297 17.91 -14.16 10.08
N VAL A 298 17.44 -12.95 9.76
CA VAL A 298 17.18 -12.52 8.38
C VAL A 298 18.49 -12.44 7.59
N ASP A 299 19.55 -11.88 8.16
CA ASP A 299 20.88 -11.86 7.52
C ASP A 299 21.41 -13.28 7.26
N LYS A 300 21.22 -14.22 8.20
CA LYS A 300 21.56 -15.63 8.00
C LYS A 300 20.72 -16.27 6.89
N ALA A 301 19.43 -15.96 6.82
CA ALA A 301 18.54 -16.46 5.77
C ALA A 301 18.96 -15.94 4.40
N GLN A 302 19.20 -14.63 4.27
CA GLN A 302 19.72 -13.99 3.05
C GLN A 302 21.01 -14.69 2.59
N ALA A 303 22.01 -14.81 3.45
CA ALA A 303 23.28 -15.46 3.09
C ALA A 303 23.12 -16.93 2.68
N THR A 304 22.20 -17.66 3.31
CA THR A 304 21.91 -19.06 2.98
C THR A 304 21.25 -19.18 1.61
N LEU A 305 20.25 -18.34 1.32
CA LEU A 305 19.55 -18.32 0.03
C LEU A 305 20.48 -17.89 -1.10
N THR A 306 21.31 -16.86 -0.90
CA THR A 306 22.36 -16.44 -1.84
C THR A 306 23.26 -17.61 -2.21
N LYS A 307 23.79 -18.31 -1.19
CA LYS A 307 24.71 -19.43 -1.42
C LYS A 307 24.07 -20.57 -2.22
N VAL A 308 22.82 -20.92 -1.91
CA VAL A 308 22.07 -21.95 -2.64
C VAL A 308 21.84 -21.51 -4.09
N ALA A 309 21.44 -20.26 -4.29
CA ALA A 309 21.14 -19.72 -5.61
C ALA A 309 22.36 -19.61 -6.52
N GLU A 310 23.56 -19.35 -5.98
CA GLU A 310 24.80 -19.30 -6.75
C GLU A 310 25.21 -20.66 -7.35
N SER A 311 24.55 -21.75 -6.97
CA SER A 311 24.83 -23.10 -7.46
C SER A 311 23.57 -23.82 -7.99
N PRO A 312 23.34 -23.79 -9.31
CA PRO A 312 22.26 -24.54 -9.96
C PRO A 312 22.21 -26.05 -9.64
N ALA A 313 23.36 -26.65 -9.32
CA ALA A 313 23.41 -28.03 -8.88
C ALA A 313 22.97 -28.20 -7.41
N GLU A 314 23.29 -27.24 -6.55
CA GLU A 314 22.87 -27.27 -5.14
C GLU A 314 21.35 -27.06 -5.03
N ILE A 315 20.75 -26.15 -5.80
CA ILE A 315 19.30 -25.95 -5.78
C ILE A 315 18.55 -27.21 -6.22
N ALA A 316 18.98 -27.87 -7.30
CA ALA A 316 18.32 -29.10 -7.78
C ALA A 316 18.42 -30.24 -6.76
N GLU A 317 19.58 -30.41 -6.12
CA GLU A 317 19.75 -31.38 -5.04
C GLU A 317 18.88 -31.02 -3.82
N LEU A 318 18.78 -29.73 -3.47
CA LEU A 318 17.99 -29.26 -2.36
C LEU A 318 16.49 -29.52 -2.54
N ILE A 319 15.97 -29.29 -3.76
CA ILE A 319 14.59 -29.60 -4.14
C ILE A 319 14.31 -31.09 -3.95
N ASN A 320 15.15 -31.96 -4.52
CA ASN A 320 15.01 -33.42 -4.38
C ASN A 320 15.05 -33.87 -2.91
N GLN A 321 15.84 -33.20 -2.06
CA GLN A 321 15.89 -33.50 -0.63
C GLN A 321 14.62 -33.03 0.09
N ALA A 322 14.10 -31.85 -0.25
CA ALA A 322 12.88 -31.30 0.29
C ALA A 322 11.68 -32.21 -0.01
N GLU A 323 11.51 -32.67 -1.26
CA GLU A 323 10.45 -33.62 -1.63
C GLU A 323 10.57 -34.94 -0.85
N LYS A 324 11.79 -35.48 -0.71
CA LYS A 324 12.03 -36.69 0.12
C LYS A 324 11.70 -36.48 1.60
N ALA A 325 11.82 -35.25 2.08
CA ALA A 325 11.43 -34.86 3.44
C ALA A 325 9.92 -34.60 3.57
N GLY A 326 9.15 -34.73 2.49
CA GLY A 326 7.70 -34.57 2.47
C GLY A 326 7.24 -33.12 2.28
N ILE A 327 8.10 -32.24 1.78
CA ILE A 327 7.69 -30.90 1.33
C ILE A 327 6.97 -31.05 -0.01
N GLU A 328 5.76 -30.54 -0.07
CA GLU A 328 5.01 -30.36 -1.31
C GLU A 328 5.27 -28.93 -1.78
N PHE A 329 5.77 -28.79 -3.02
CA PHE A 329 5.93 -27.49 -3.65
C PHE A 329 4.65 -27.15 -4.42
N ASP A 330 4.13 -25.96 -4.20
CA ASP A 330 3.00 -25.42 -4.95
C ASP A 330 3.54 -24.55 -6.10
N ASP A 331 3.29 -25.00 -7.33
CA ASP A 331 3.64 -24.33 -8.60
C ASP A 331 2.51 -23.41 -9.12
#